data_AF-A0A9F3QTN3-F1
#
_entry.id   AF-A0A9F3QTN3-F1
#
_cell.length_a   1.000
_cell.length_b   1.000
_cell.length_c   1.000
_cell.angle_alpha   90.00
_cell.angle_beta   90.00
_cell.angle_gamma   90.00
#
_symmetry.space_group_name_H-M   'P 1'
#
loop_
_entity.id
_entity.type
_entity.pdbx_description
1 polymer ?
#
loop_
_entity_poly.entity_id
_entity_poly.type
_entity_poly.pdbx_seq_one_letter_code
_entity_poly.pdbx_strand_id
1 'polypeptide(L)'
;ALELHPYSIKPLLRRAMAYESMERYQQAYVDYKTLLQIDSGIQAANDSVNRITRTLINLDGSNWREKLPPIPVVPVSAQLHWWDGDSFTSESKQKKAAVTCRNQLSQIPSDNAEEKFKILKNQGNEFVKKGKYEEALMKYNECIKLNSQEKTIYTNRALCFLKLLKYEEAKKDCDYVLQIDDTNIKALYRRALAYKGLENYKASVEDLNKVLLIDSSIGEAQKELHETTQLFKLKHEFTDNSQPKQRKKIEIQEVNEHEEDDAETCSSRNAAINHHNAKEEFGVTMPLNSSEKLIISKPSNAYEFGQIINVVNANKDIAACAELLAMVEPKDLPVLLSNKLEVDIFLIFIQALQSDVFSQNPTLVYQHLFYLSKTERFKVVRTLLGKNETEPVQQLLASLSNVQNQQFSLNDLESLKKSFEL
;
A
#
# COMPACT_ATOMS: atom_id res chain seq x y z
N ALA A 1 1.42 24.38 -25.48
CA ALA A 1 0.82 23.36 -24.58
C ALA A 1 1.28 23.55 -23.14
N LEU A 2 2.59 23.47 -22.86
CA LEU A 2 3.14 23.77 -21.52
C LEU A 2 3.03 25.27 -21.15
N GLU A 3 2.90 26.16 -22.13
CA GLU A 3 2.56 27.58 -21.89
C GLU A 3 1.14 27.78 -21.33
N LEU A 4 0.22 26.86 -21.59
CA LEU A 4 -1.17 26.91 -21.10
C LEU A 4 -1.34 26.14 -19.79
N HIS A 5 -0.66 25.00 -19.66
CA HIS A 5 -0.63 24.18 -18.44
C HIS A 5 0.82 23.73 -18.16
N PRO A 6 1.59 24.48 -17.36
CA PRO A 6 3.03 24.26 -17.14
C PRO A 6 3.39 22.89 -16.55
N TYR A 7 2.51 22.33 -15.73
CA TYR A 7 2.75 21.08 -14.98
C TYR A 7 1.90 19.91 -15.49
N SER A 8 1.55 19.91 -16.78
CA SER A 8 0.81 18.79 -17.36
C SER A 8 1.75 17.61 -17.65
N ILE A 9 1.48 16.44 -17.06
CA ILE A 9 2.34 15.24 -17.14
C ILE A 9 2.61 14.81 -18.59
N LYS A 10 1.57 14.66 -19.43
CA LYS A 10 1.73 14.14 -20.80
C LYS A 10 2.57 15.07 -21.70
N PRO A 11 2.33 16.40 -21.76
CA PRO A 11 3.19 17.32 -22.49
C PRO A 11 4.62 17.41 -21.92
N LEU A 12 4.79 17.40 -20.59
CA LEU A 12 6.09 17.50 -19.95
C LEU A 12 6.94 16.24 -20.23
N LEU A 13 6.33 15.05 -20.13
CA LEU A 13 6.98 13.79 -20.47
C LEU A 13 7.44 13.74 -21.94
N ARG A 14 6.59 14.22 -22.87
CA ARG A 14 6.94 14.28 -24.29
C ARG A 14 8.10 15.24 -24.57
N ARG A 15 8.16 16.38 -23.87
CA ARG A 15 9.26 17.33 -23.99
C ARG A 15 10.57 16.73 -23.45
N ALA A 16 10.50 16.06 -22.28
CA ALA A 16 11.65 15.35 -21.70
C ALA A 16 12.21 14.29 -22.66
N MET A 17 11.34 13.46 -23.24
CA MET A 17 11.71 12.45 -24.23
C MET A 17 12.30 13.05 -25.50
N ALA A 18 11.74 14.17 -25.97
CA ALA A 18 12.29 14.89 -27.12
C ALA A 18 13.71 15.41 -26.83
N TYR A 19 13.94 15.99 -25.64
CA TYR A 19 15.28 16.42 -25.24
C TYR A 19 16.26 15.25 -25.07
N GLU A 20 15.80 14.10 -24.54
CA GLU A 20 16.61 12.88 -24.46
C GLU A 20 17.02 12.41 -25.88
N SER A 21 16.08 12.43 -26.84
CA SER A 21 16.37 12.06 -28.25
C SER A 21 17.26 13.04 -28.98
N MET A 22 17.30 14.30 -28.54
CA MET A 22 18.17 15.35 -29.07
C MET A 22 19.50 15.45 -28.31
N GLU A 23 19.79 14.51 -27.40
CA GLU A 23 21.00 14.50 -26.55
C GLU A 23 21.15 15.74 -25.64
N ARG A 24 20.05 16.46 -25.42
CA ARG A 24 19.97 17.63 -24.51
C ARG A 24 19.70 17.14 -23.09
N TYR A 25 20.63 16.36 -22.56
CA TYR A 25 20.49 15.60 -21.31
C TYR A 25 20.21 16.45 -20.08
N GLN A 26 20.80 17.64 -19.98
CA GLN A 26 20.60 18.55 -18.85
C GLN A 26 19.15 19.04 -18.75
N GLN A 27 18.51 19.31 -19.90
CA GLN A 27 17.12 19.79 -19.95
C GLN A 27 16.12 18.65 -19.85
N ALA A 28 16.45 17.49 -20.44
CA ALA A 28 15.68 16.27 -20.23
C ALA A 28 15.64 15.89 -18.73
N TYR A 29 16.78 15.98 -18.03
CA TYR A 29 16.88 15.69 -16.60
C TYR A 29 15.97 16.58 -15.75
N VAL A 30 15.96 17.89 -16.02
CA VAL A 30 15.10 18.85 -15.31
C VAL A 30 13.62 18.54 -15.54
N ASP A 31 13.22 18.26 -16.78
CA ASP A 31 11.82 17.94 -17.08
C ASP A 31 11.37 16.62 -16.45
N TYR A 32 12.21 15.58 -16.46
CA TYR A 32 11.89 14.33 -15.77
C TYR A 32 11.84 14.47 -14.25
N LYS A 33 12.74 15.26 -13.64
CA LYS A 33 12.68 15.56 -12.20
C LYS A 33 11.47 16.39 -11.82
N THR A 34 11.06 17.33 -12.66
CA THR A 34 9.82 18.10 -12.49
C THR A 34 8.61 17.18 -12.57
N LEU A 35 8.63 16.18 -13.48
CA LEU A 35 7.57 15.19 -13.62
C LEU A 35 7.45 14.28 -12.39
N LEU A 36 8.58 13.86 -11.80
CA LEU A 36 8.61 13.06 -10.57
C LEU A 36 8.16 13.84 -9.33
N GLN A 37 8.24 15.18 -9.34
CA GLN A 37 7.62 16.02 -8.30
C GLN A 37 6.09 16.07 -8.41
N ILE A 38 5.53 15.79 -9.59
CA ILE A 38 4.09 15.73 -9.82
C ILE A 38 3.57 14.33 -9.50
N ASP A 39 4.22 13.29 -10.03
CA ASP A 39 3.87 11.88 -9.81
C ASP A 39 5.14 11.02 -9.74
N SER A 40 5.38 10.44 -8.56
CA SER A 40 6.54 9.58 -8.29
C SER A 40 6.39 8.16 -8.89
N GLY A 41 5.17 7.76 -9.28
CA GLY A 41 4.85 6.44 -9.81
C GLY A 41 5.27 6.22 -11.27
N ILE A 42 5.67 7.27 -11.99
CA ILE A 42 6.01 7.20 -13.42
C ILE A 42 7.36 6.52 -13.64
N GLN A 43 7.31 5.20 -13.88
CA GLN A 43 8.50 4.36 -14.07
C GLN A 43 9.41 4.84 -15.21
N ALA A 44 8.82 5.24 -16.34
CA ALA A 44 9.59 5.75 -17.48
C ALA A 44 10.46 6.97 -17.11
N ALA A 45 9.98 7.83 -16.21
CA ALA A 45 10.73 9.00 -15.75
C ALA A 45 11.84 8.62 -14.77
N ASN A 46 11.58 7.70 -13.84
CA ASN A 46 12.60 7.16 -12.94
C ASN A 46 13.75 6.50 -13.72
N ASP A 47 13.42 5.67 -14.71
CA ASP A 47 14.40 4.98 -15.54
C ASP A 47 15.21 5.96 -16.38
N SER A 48 14.56 6.94 -17.03
CA SER A 48 15.23 7.97 -17.82
C SER A 48 16.14 8.84 -16.96
N VAL A 49 15.73 9.24 -15.74
CA VAL A 49 16.58 10.00 -14.80
C VAL A 49 17.83 9.22 -14.43
N ASN A 50 17.70 7.93 -14.14
CA ASN A 50 18.84 7.08 -13.80
C ASN A 50 19.80 6.90 -14.97
N ARG A 51 19.27 6.71 -16.20
CA ARG A 51 20.09 6.66 -17.41
C ARG A 51 20.82 7.98 -17.66
N ILE A 52 20.09 9.08 -17.66
CA ILE A 52 20.63 10.42 -17.92
C ILE A 52 21.67 10.80 -16.86
N THR A 53 21.46 10.45 -15.59
CA THR A 53 22.43 10.68 -14.52
C THR A 53 23.78 10.02 -14.83
N ARG A 54 23.77 8.75 -15.28
CA ARG A 54 25.00 8.05 -15.69
C ARG A 54 25.64 8.71 -16.90
N THR A 55 24.84 9.10 -17.90
CA THR A 55 25.34 9.80 -19.09
C THR A 55 25.96 11.15 -18.74
N LEU A 56 25.34 11.94 -17.86
CA LEU A 56 25.85 13.23 -17.41
C LEU A 56 27.11 13.10 -16.56
N ILE A 57 27.18 12.09 -15.68
CA ILE A 57 28.42 11.80 -14.93
C ILE A 57 29.56 11.45 -15.91
N ASN A 58 29.28 10.68 -16.97
CA ASN A 58 30.29 10.31 -17.95
C ASN A 58 30.75 11.49 -18.82
N LEU A 59 29.86 12.43 -19.16
CA LEU A 59 30.18 13.58 -20.01
C LEU A 59 30.79 14.75 -19.22
N ASP A 60 30.21 15.08 -18.07
CA ASP A 60 30.50 16.29 -17.31
C ASP A 60 31.30 16.04 -16.01
N GLY A 61 31.53 14.77 -15.64
CA GLY A 61 32.27 14.39 -14.44
C GLY A 61 31.50 14.69 -13.14
N SER A 62 32.22 14.82 -12.01
CA SER A 62 31.63 15.04 -10.68
C SER A 62 30.81 16.33 -10.55
N ASN A 63 31.05 17.32 -11.42
CA ASN A 63 30.43 18.65 -11.35
C ASN A 63 29.23 18.80 -12.30
N TRP A 64 28.72 17.68 -12.84
CA TRP A 64 27.57 17.70 -13.76
C TRP A 64 26.32 18.37 -13.17
N ARG A 65 26.17 18.34 -11.83
CA ARG A 65 25.06 18.97 -11.11
C ARG A 65 25.11 20.50 -11.16
N GLU A 66 26.30 21.10 -11.19
CA GLU A 66 26.48 22.55 -11.23
C GLU A 66 26.12 23.14 -12.60
N LYS A 67 26.21 22.30 -13.65
CA LYS A 67 25.86 22.67 -15.03
C LYS A 67 24.37 22.52 -15.33
N LEU A 68 23.57 22.04 -14.37
CA LEU A 68 22.13 21.85 -14.59
C LEU A 68 21.37 23.18 -14.50
N PRO A 69 20.35 23.37 -15.35
CA PRO A 69 19.38 24.43 -15.14
C PRO A 69 18.63 24.23 -13.81
N PRO A 70 18.16 25.31 -13.17
CA PRO A 70 17.41 25.22 -11.92
C PRO A 70 16.12 24.40 -12.14
N ILE A 71 15.87 23.46 -11.23
CA ILE A 71 14.67 22.63 -11.29
C ILE A 71 13.48 23.48 -10.80
N PRO A 72 12.44 23.66 -11.61
CA PRO A 72 11.28 24.44 -11.20
C PRO A 72 10.55 23.73 -10.06
N VAL A 73 10.14 24.51 -9.05
CA VAL A 73 9.30 24.01 -7.96
C VAL A 73 7.88 23.82 -8.47
N VAL A 74 7.32 22.64 -8.25
CA VAL A 74 5.94 22.32 -8.60
C VAL A 74 5.02 22.69 -7.44
N PRO A 75 3.98 23.51 -7.65
CA PRO A 75 3.01 23.83 -6.61
C PRO A 75 2.13 22.63 -6.28
N VAL A 76 1.68 22.51 -5.02
CA VAL A 76 0.84 21.39 -4.52
C VAL A 76 -0.48 21.25 -5.32
N SER A 77 -1.02 22.34 -5.87
CA SER A 77 -2.20 22.28 -6.75
C SER A 77 -1.96 21.51 -8.05
N ALA A 78 -0.73 21.44 -8.54
CA ALA A 78 -0.38 20.65 -9.72
C ALA A 78 -0.24 19.15 -9.39
N GLN A 79 0.05 18.80 -8.13
CA GLN A 79 0.06 17.43 -7.63
C GLN A 79 -1.38 16.89 -7.44
N LEU A 80 -2.31 17.76 -7.03
CA LEU A 80 -3.71 17.42 -6.74
C LEU A 80 -4.62 17.32 -7.98
N HIS A 81 -4.30 18.02 -9.09
CA HIS A 81 -5.09 17.96 -10.34
C HIS A 81 -5.04 16.58 -11.03
N TRP A 82 -4.36 15.59 -10.44
CA TRP A 82 -4.23 14.24 -10.98
C TRP A 82 -5.23 13.23 -10.40
N TRP A 83 -6.18 13.66 -9.57
CA TRP A 83 -7.30 12.83 -9.09
C TRP A 83 -8.60 12.97 -9.88
N ASP A 84 -8.52 13.42 -11.13
CA ASP A 84 -9.54 13.14 -12.14
C ASP A 84 -8.91 12.33 -13.30
N GLY A 85 -8.97 11.01 -13.13
CA GLY A 85 -8.95 9.97 -14.17
C GLY A 85 -7.95 10.09 -15.34
N ASP A 86 -6.77 9.48 -15.20
CA ASP A 86 -6.09 8.76 -16.31
C ASP A 86 -4.78 8.10 -15.80
N SER A 87 -4.82 6.84 -15.37
CA SER A 87 -3.62 6.00 -15.20
C SER A 87 -3.48 5.04 -16.38
N PHE A 88 -2.32 5.09 -17.05
CA PHE A 88 -2.02 4.41 -18.30
C PHE A 88 -1.31 3.08 -18.04
N THR A 89 -1.83 1.98 -18.60
CA THR A 89 -0.97 1.03 -19.32
C THR A 89 -1.38 1.03 -20.80
N SER A 90 -0.38 1.36 -21.61
CA SER A 90 -0.28 1.47 -23.07
C SER A 90 -1.39 0.86 -23.94
N GLU A 91 -2.23 1.71 -24.54
CA GLU A 91 -2.27 2.03 -25.99
C GLU A 91 -3.46 2.95 -26.27
N SER A 92 -3.22 4.27 -26.26
CA SER A 92 -4.16 5.24 -26.85
C SER A 92 -3.46 6.53 -27.25
N LYS A 93 -2.77 6.48 -28.40
CA LYS A 93 -2.86 7.59 -29.35
C LYS A 93 -4.29 7.57 -29.91
N GLN A 94 -5.15 8.41 -29.37
CA GLN A 94 -6.32 9.05 -30.01
C GLN A 94 -7.31 9.43 -28.90
N LYS A 95 -7.21 10.65 -28.34
CA LYS A 95 -8.35 11.36 -27.69
C LYS A 95 -8.06 12.78 -27.19
N LYS A 96 -6.91 13.40 -27.47
CA LYS A 96 -6.74 14.87 -27.38
C LYS A 96 -6.43 15.51 -28.73
N ALA A 97 -7.13 15.02 -29.75
CA ALA A 97 -7.37 15.67 -31.05
C ALA A 97 -8.84 16.09 -31.21
N ALA A 98 -9.71 15.86 -30.20
CA ALA A 98 -11.17 15.93 -30.36
C ALA A 98 -11.78 17.35 -30.36
N VAL A 99 -11.01 18.41 -30.08
CA VAL A 99 -11.51 19.80 -30.18
C VAL A 99 -10.81 20.59 -31.30
N THR A 100 -9.73 20.07 -31.90
CA THR A 100 -9.03 20.72 -33.03
C THR A 100 -9.02 19.88 -34.33
N CYS A 101 -9.39 18.60 -34.29
CA CYS A 101 -9.60 17.79 -35.49
C CYS A 101 -11.07 17.67 -35.88
N ARG A 102 -11.86 18.75 -35.76
CA ARG A 102 -13.17 18.83 -36.43
C ARG A 102 -13.06 19.29 -37.89
N ASN A 103 -11.91 19.83 -38.29
CA ASN A 103 -11.75 20.45 -39.61
C ASN A 103 -10.87 19.67 -40.62
N GLN A 104 -10.43 18.44 -40.34
CA GLN A 104 -9.60 17.67 -41.29
C GLN A 104 -9.91 16.15 -41.39
N LEU A 105 -11.08 15.70 -40.93
CA LEU A 105 -11.57 14.34 -41.21
C LEU A 105 -13.02 14.36 -41.69
N SER A 106 -13.24 15.10 -42.77
CA SER A 106 -14.21 14.73 -43.79
C SER A 106 -13.36 14.33 -45.00
N GLN A 107 -13.03 13.06 -45.21
CA GLN A 107 -13.89 12.11 -45.92
C GLN A 107 -13.25 10.70 -45.78
N ILE A 108 -13.96 9.72 -45.21
CA ILE A 108 -13.93 8.23 -45.41
C ILE A 108 -15.08 7.69 -44.50
N PRO A 109 -15.94 6.76 -44.93
CA PRO A 109 -17.33 6.69 -44.45
C PRO A 109 -17.48 6.09 -43.05
N SER A 110 -18.26 6.79 -42.21
CA SER A 110 -18.59 6.47 -40.82
C SER A 110 -19.30 5.13 -40.62
N ASP A 111 -19.81 4.50 -41.68
CA ASP A 111 -20.62 3.29 -41.60
C ASP A 111 -19.78 2.02 -41.33
N ASN A 112 -18.53 1.98 -41.81
CA ASN A 112 -17.71 0.78 -41.74
C ASN A 112 -17.21 0.44 -40.32
N ALA A 113 -17.01 1.43 -39.45
CA ALA A 113 -16.48 1.21 -38.11
C ALA A 113 -17.53 0.62 -37.15
N GLU A 114 -18.75 1.15 -37.22
CA GLU A 114 -19.90 0.67 -36.43
C GLU A 114 -20.34 -0.72 -36.88
N GLU A 115 -20.36 -0.97 -38.20
CA GLU A 115 -20.66 -2.30 -38.73
C GLU A 115 -19.60 -3.33 -38.32
N LYS A 116 -18.30 -2.97 -38.40
CA LYS A 116 -17.20 -3.81 -37.91
C LYS A 116 -17.33 -4.10 -36.42
N PHE A 117 -17.71 -3.11 -35.60
CA PHE A 117 -17.94 -3.30 -34.17
C PHE A 117 -19.04 -4.33 -33.91
N LYS A 118 -20.18 -4.23 -34.60
CA LYS A 118 -21.29 -5.19 -34.49
C LYS A 118 -20.86 -6.61 -34.88
N ILE A 119 -20.10 -6.76 -35.98
CA ILE A 119 -19.58 -8.07 -36.42
C ILE A 119 -18.67 -8.67 -35.35
N LEU A 120 -17.72 -7.90 -34.82
CA LEU A 120 -16.80 -8.39 -33.78
C LEU A 120 -17.52 -8.73 -32.47
N LYS A 121 -18.51 -7.93 -32.05
CA LYS A 121 -19.36 -8.20 -30.89
C LYS A 121 -20.11 -9.53 -31.07
N ASN A 122 -20.69 -9.76 -32.25
CA ASN A 122 -21.40 -11.00 -32.57
C ASN A 122 -20.44 -12.20 -32.60
N GLN A 123 -19.26 -12.07 -33.20
CA GLN A 123 -18.24 -13.12 -33.19
C GLN A 123 -17.80 -13.48 -31.76
N GLY A 124 -17.55 -12.48 -30.91
CA GLY A 124 -17.22 -12.68 -29.50
C GLY A 124 -18.32 -13.46 -28.77
N ASN A 125 -19.59 -13.06 -28.97
CA ASN A 125 -20.74 -13.77 -28.39
C ASN A 125 -20.84 -15.22 -28.88
N GLU A 126 -20.58 -15.48 -30.17
CA GLU A 126 -20.57 -16.84 -30.73
C GLU A 126 -19.45 -17.70 -30.15
N PHE A 127 -18.26 -17.13 -29.92
CA PHE A 127 -17.17 -17.84 -29.24
C PHE A 127 -17.53 -18.17 -27.78
N VAL A 128 -18.19 -17.26 -27.06
CA VAL A 128 -18.70 -17.54 -25.70
C VAL A 128 -19.70 -18.69 -25.71
N LYS A 129 -20.65 -18.72 -26.66
CA LYS A 129 -21.60 -19.83 -26.80
C LYS A 129 -20.91 -21.16 -27.07
N LYS A 130 -19.78 -21.15 -27.80
CA LYS A 130 -18.97 -22.33 -28.09
C LYS A 130 -18.01 -22.72 -26.96
N GLY A 131 -17.99 -21.99 -25.84
CA GLY A 131 -17.07 -22.22 -24.71
C GLY A 131 -15.61 -21.83 -25.00
N LYS A 132 -15.37 -21.08 -26.08
CA LYS A 132 -14.05 -20.63 -26.53
C LYS A 132 -13.74 -19.24 -25.95
N TYR A 133 -13.37 -19.20 -24.68
CA TYR A 133 -13.32 -17.94 -23.92
C TYR A 133 -12.11 -17.08 -24.30
N GLU A 134 -10.95 -17.66 -24.60
CA GLU A 134 -9.76 -16.93 -25.06
C GLU A 134 -9.99 -16.24 -26.41
N GLU A 135 -10.58 -16.93 -27.38
CA GLU A 135 -10.92 -16.32 -28.68
C GLU A 135 -11.98 -15.23 -28.52
N ALA A 136 -12.95 -15.42 -27.63
CA ALA A 136 -13.93 -14.40 -27.29
C ALA A 136 -13.27 -13.14 -26.68
N LEU A 137 -12.30 -13.30 -25.78
CA LEU A 137 -11.53 -12.19 -25.21
C LEU A 137 -10.82 -11.38 -26.28
N MET A 138 -10.19 -12.06 -27.26
CA MET A 138 -9.53 -11.37 -28.38
C MET A 138 -10.51 -10.50 -29.17
N LYS A 139 -11.71 -11.02 -29.46
CA LYS A 139 -12.75 -10.26 -30.17
C LYS A 139 -13.32 -9.10 -29.35
N TYR A 140 -13.52 -9.28 -28.05
CA TYR A 140 -13.94 -8.18 -27.18
C TYR A 140 -12.85 -7.10 -27.03
N ASN A 141 -11.57 -7.48 -27.02
CA ASN A 141 -10.46 -6.51 -27.03
C ASN A 141 -10.44 -5.71 -28.33
N GLU A 142 -10.66 -6.34 -29.48
CA GLU A 142 -10.83 -5.63 -30.76
C GLU A 142 -12.05 -4.69 -30.73
N CYS A 143 -13.18 -5.10 -30.11
CA CYS A 143 -14.35 -4.24 -29.93
C CYS A 143 -14.02 -2.98 -29.12
N ILE A 144 -13.32 -3.13 -28.00
CA ILE A 144 -12.93 -2.02 -27.11
C ILE A 144 -12.02 -1.02 -27.83
N LYS A 145 -11.16 -1.49 -28.75
CA LYS A 145 -10.33 -0.61 -29.59
C LYS A 145 -11.16 0.26 -30.55
N LEU A 146 -12.30 -0.24 -31.02
CA LEU A 146 -13.21 0.51 -31.91
C LEU A 146 -14.15 1.44 -31.12
N ASN A 147 -14.76 0.92 -30.06
CA ASN A 147 -15.63 1.68 -29.17
C ASN A 147 -15.40 1.27 -27.71
N SER A 148 -14.77 2.17 -26.96
CA SER A 148 -14.43 1.96 -25.55
C SER A 148 -15.53 2.32 -24.56
N GLN A 149 -16.70 2.80 -25.00
CA GLN A 149 -17.79 3.21 -24.10
C GLN A 149 -18.91 2.17 -23.97
N GLU A 150 -18.88 1.10 -24.78
CA GLU A 150 -19.92 0.07 -24.74
C GLU A 150 -19.77 -0.84 -23.50
N LYS A 151 -20.55 -0.54 -22.45
CA LYS A 151 -20.62 -1.30 -21.19
C LYS A 151 -20.85 -2.81 -21.41
N THR A 152 -21.68 -3.17 -22.38
CA THR A 152 -21.99 -4.57 -22.72
C THR A 152 -20.73 -5.40 -23.00
N ILE A 153 -19.73 -4.83 -23.67
CA ILE A 153 -18.51 -5.55 -24.03
C ILE A 153 -17.69 -5.88 -22.78
N TYR A 154 -17.53 -4.90 -21.88
CA TYR A 154 -16.81 -5.10 -20.61
C TYR A 154 -17.50 -6.15 -19.75
N THR A 155 -18.84 -6.11 -19.63
CA THR A 155 -19.54 -7.17 -18.90
C THR A 155 -19.27 -8.54 -19.53
N ASN A 156 -19.39 -8.69 -20.85
CA ASN A 156 -19.19 -9.97 -21.54
C ASN A 156 -17.74 -10.47 -21.47
N ARG A 157 -16.77 -9.55 -21.48
CA ARG A 157 -15.36 -9.86 -21.26
C ARG A 157 -15.10 -10.34 -19.84
N ALA A 158 -15.71 -9.72 -18.83
CA ALA A 158 -15.66 -10.18 -17.44
C ALA A 158 -16.19 -11.61 -17.28
N LEU A 159 -17.25 -11.98 -18.00
CA LEU A 159 -17.74 -13.37 -18.01
C LEU A 159 -16.69 -14.35 -18.53
N CYS A 160 -15.99 -14.01 -19.62
CA CYS A 160 -14.90 -14.84 -20.13
C CYS A 160 -13.77 -14.98 -19.10
N PHE A 161 -13.38 -13.88 -18.44
CA PHE A 161 -12.37 -13.92 -17.39
C PHE A 161 -12.78 -14.81 -16.21
N LEU A 162 -14.04 -14.76 -15.77
CA LEU A 162 -14.57 -15.67 -14.73
C LEU A 162 -14.44 -17.14 -15.14
N LYS A 163 -14.79 -17.47 -16.39
CA LYS A 163 -14.69 -18.84 -16.91
C LYS A 163 -13.24 -19.33 -17.04
N LEU A 164 -12.30 -18.40 -17.17
CA LEU A 164 -10.85 -18.67 -17.18
C LEU A 164 -10.20 -18.53 -15.79
N LEU A 165 -10.99 -18.37 -14.72
CA LEU A 165 -10.52 -18.21 -13.34
C LEU A 165 -9.61 -16.97 -13.13
N LYS A 166 -9.71 -15.98 -14.02
CA LYS A 166 -8.98 -14.70 -13.97
C LYS A 166 -9.80 -13.66 -13.22
N TYR A 167 -9.92 -13.85 -11.91
CA TYR A 167 -10.89 -13.11 -11.10
C TYR A 167 -10.55 -11.62 -10.95
N GLU A 168 -9.28 -11.22 -10.86
CA GLU A 168 -8.89 -9.81 -10.76
C GLU A 168 -9.23 -9.03 -12.04
N GLU A 169 -9.00 -9.61 -13.21
CA GLU A 169 -9.36 -8.99 -14.49
C GLU A 169 -10.88 -8.89 -14.67
N ALA A 170 -11.62 -9.93 -14.26
CA ALA A 170 -13.08 -9.90 -14.25
C ALA A 170 -13.62 -8.77 -13.35
N LYS A 171 -13.04 -8.63 -12.15
CA LYS A 171 -13.39 -7.56 -11.20
C LYS A 171 -13.14 -6.19 -11.81
N LYS A 172 -11.97 -5.93 -12.40
CA LYS A 172 -11.63 -4.65 -13.04
C LYS A 172 -12.62 -4.25 -14.13
N ASP A 173 -13.03 -5.20 -14.97
CA ASP A 173 -14.03 -4.94 -16.02
C ASP A 173 -15.41 -4.61 -15.44
N CYS A 174 -15.81 -5.28 -14.36
CA CYS A 174 -17.07 -4.97 -13.69
C CYS A 174 -17.00 -3.62 -12.97
N ASP A 175 -15.89 -3.28 -12.32
CA ASP A 175 -15.67 -1.99 -11.67
C ASP A 175 -15.81 -0.83 -12.66
N TYR A 176 -15.24 -0.97 -13.86
CA TYR A 176 -15.39 0.03 -14.92
C TYR A 176 -16.86 0.24 -15.31
N VAL A 177 -17.63 -0.86 -15.47
CA VAL A 177 -19.05 -0.76 -15.82
C VAL A 177 -19.85 -0.11 -14.69
N LEU A 178 -19.55 -0.46 -13.43
CA LEU A 178 -20.25 0.05 -12.25
C LEU A 178 -19.90 1.49 -11.90
N GLN A 179 -18.74 2.00 -12.34
CA GLN A 179 -18.44 3.44 -12.29
C GLN A 179 -19.34 4.26 -13.23
N ILE A 180 -19.77 3.66 -14.35
CA ILE A 180 -20.64 4.32 -15.35
C ILE A 180 -22.12 4.07 -15.04
N ASP A 181 -22.43 2.90 -14.48
CA ASP A 181 -23.77 2.39 -14.25
C ASP A 181 -23.77 1.46 -13.05
N ASP A 182 -23.94 2.07 -11.87
CA ASP A 182 -23.91 1.40 -10.57
C ASP A 182 -25.07 0.40 -10.38
N THR A 183 -26.15 0.57 -11.15
CA THR A 183 -27.33 -0.33 -11.14
C THR A 183 -27.21 -1.53 -12.08
N ASN A 184 -26.09 -1.70 -12.77
CA ASN A 184 -25.95 -2.78 -13.75
C ASN A 184 -25.90 -4.16 -13.08
N ILE A 185 -27.04 -4.85 -13.06
CA ILE A 185 -27.23 -6.17 -12.44
C ILE A 185 -26.18 -7.20 -12.89
N LYS A 186 -25.88 -7.24 -14.20
CA LYS A 186 -24.92 -8.22 -14.75
C LYS A 186 -23.50 -7.94 -14.27
N ALA A 187 -23.12 -6.67 -14.15
CA ALA A 187 -21.80 -6.30 -13.64
C ALA A 187 -21.68 -6.56 -12.13
N LEU A 188 -22.70 -6.21 -11.33
CA LEU A 188 -22.73 -6.53 -9.89
C LEU A 188 -22.63 -8.03 -9.65
N TYR A 189 -23.44 -8.83 -10.35
CA TYR A 189 -23.43 -10.28 -10.21
C TYR A 189 -22.09 -10.90 -10.61
N ARG A 190 -21.51 -10.48 -11.74
CA ARG A 190 -20.20 -10.98 -12.20
C ARG A 190 -19.06 -10.55 -11.27
N ARG A 191 -19.13 -9.35 -10.68
CA ARG A 191 -18.15 -8.89 -9.68
C ARG A 191 -18.25 -9.68 -8.38
N ALA A 192 -19.46 -10.01 -7.94
CA ALA A 192 -19.65 -10.89 -6.78
C ALA A 192 -19.02 -12.27 -7.00
N LEU A 193 -19.23 -12.88 -8.18
CA LEU A 193 -18.58 -14.14 -8.53
C LEU A 193 -17.04 -14.02 -8.55
N ALA A 194 -16.51 -12.89 -9.04
CA ALA A 194 -15.07 -12.62 -8.99
C ALA A 194 -14.58 -12.52 -7.54
N TYR A 195 -15.29 -11.80 -6.67
CA TYR A 195 -14.96 -11.70 -5.25
C TYR A 195 -15.05 -13.05 -4.52
N LYS A 196 -16.02 -13.90 -4.86
CA LYS A 196 -16.11 -15.28 -4.37
C LYS A 196 -14.86 -16.08 -4.76
N GLY A 197 -14.41 -15.96 -6.02
CA GLY A 197 -13.17 -16.60 -6.51
C GLY A 197 -11.89 -16.06 -5.88
N LEU A 198 -11.88 -14.79 -5.46
CA LEU A 198 -10.78 -14.15 -4.70
C LEU A 198 -10.87 -14.39 -3.19
N GLU A 199 -11.82 -15.21 -2.74
CA GLU A 199 -12.15 -15.45 -1.32
C GLU A 199 -12.49 -14.20 -0.49
N ASN A 200 -12.87 -13.10 -1.16
CA ASN A 200 -13.42 -11.91 -0.52
C ASN A 200 -14.94 -12.06 -0.39
N TYR A 201 -15.35 -12.96 0.49
CA TYR A 201 -16.76 -13.31 0.65
C TYR A 201 -17.63 -12.14 1.13
N LYS A 202 -17.06 -11.22 1.93
CA LYS A 202 -17.76 -10.03 2.42
C LYS A 202 -18.21 -9.12 1.26
N ALA A 203 -17.28 -8.76 0.37
CA ALA A 203 -17.60 -7.92 -0.78
C ALA A 203 -18.54 -8.64 -1.77
N SER A 204 -18.40 -9.96 -1.92
CA SER A 204 -19.32 -10.76 -2.74
C SER A 204 -20.76 -10.71 -2.22
N VAL A 205 -20.95 -10.89 -0.90
CA VAL A 205 -22.28 -10.81 -0.26
C VAL A 205 -22.90 -9.42 -0.42
N GLU A 206 -22.11 -8.36 -0.30
CA GLU A 206 -22.59 -6.98 -0.49
C GLU A 206 -23.12 -6.76 -1.92
N ASP A 207 -22.38 -7.20 -2.93
CA ASP A 207 -22.81 -7.07 -4.34
C ASP A 207 -24.03 -7.96 -4.67
N LEU A 208 -24.10 -9.19 -4.13
CA LEU A 208 -25.26 -10.07 -4.30
C LEU A 208 -26.52 -9.51 -3.65
N ASN A 209 -26.40 -8.88 -2.48
CA ASN A 209 -27.52 -8.19 -1.85
C ASN A 209 -28.01 -7.01 -2.69
N LYS A 210 -27.09 -6.24 -3.32
CA LYS A 210 -27.48 -5.18 -4.27
C LYS A 210 -28.21 -5.75 -5.49
N VAL A 211 -27.75 -6.87 -6.03
CA VAL A 211 -28.45 -7.57 -7.12
C VAL A 211 -29.88 -7.91 -6.72
N LEU A 212 -30.08 -8.50 -5.55
CA LEU A 212 -31.41 -8.89 -5.05
C LEU A 212 -32.28 -7.70 -4.64
N LEU A 213 -31.69 -6.57 -4.28
CA LEU A 213 -32.40 -5.32 -4.04
C LEU A 213 -32.99 -4.75 -5.34
N ILE A 214 -32.26 -4.87 -6.45
CA ILE A 214 -32.71 -4.39 -7.77
C ILE A 214 -33.69 -5.39 -8.39
N ASP A 215 -33.36 -6.68 -8.36
CA ASP A 215 -34.19 -7.76 -8.88
C ASP A 215 -34.15 -8.97 -7.95
N SER A 216 -35.18 -9.07 -7.12
CA SER A 216 -35.35 -10.15 -6.16
C SER A 216 -35.71 -11.49 -6.79
N SER A 217 -36.06 -11.53 -8.09
CA SER A 217 -36.50 -12.74 -8.80
C SER A 217 -35.34 -13.62 -9.29
N ILE A 218 -34.10 -13.11 -9.21
CA ILE A 218 -32.90 -13.82 -9.68
C ILE A 218 -32.53 -14.93 -8.69
N GLY A 219 -33.12 -16.11 -8.90
CA GLY A 219 -32.86 -17.30 -8.08
C GLY A 219 -31.39 -17.75 -8.08
N GLU A 220 -30.64 -17.47 -9.15
CA GLU A 220 -29.19 -17.73 -9.20
C GLU A 220 -28.42 -16.89 -8.17
N ALA A 221 -28.76 -15.59 -8.05
CA ALA A 221 -28.14 -14.70 -7.07
C ALA A 221 -28.48 -15.09 -5.62
N GLN A 222 -29.69 -15.59 -5.36
CA GLN A 222 -30.06 -16.11 -4.04
C GLN A 222 -29.25 -17.36 -3.66
N LYS A 223 -29.07 -18.29 -4.61
CA LYS A 223 -28.23 -19.48 -4.41
C LYS A 223 -26.78 -19.10 -4.14
N GLU A 224 -26.21 -18.24 -4.97
CA GLU A 224 -24.84 -17.74 -4.81
C GLU A 224 -24.65 -16.99 -3.49
N LEU A 225 -25.64 -16.22 -3.04
CA LEU A 225 -25.62 -15.53 -1.75
C LEU A 225 -25.57 -16.54 -0.60
N HIS A 226 -26.41 -17.57 -0.66
CA HIS A 226 -26.44 -18.62 0.35
C HIS A 226 -25.10 -19.37 0.43
N GLU A 227 -24.56 -19.81 -0.71
CA GLU A 227 -23.25 -20.47 -0.80
C GLU A 227 -22.12 -19.59 -0.27
N THR A 228 -22.05 -18.34 -0.72
CA THR A 228 -21.02 -17.38 -0.30
C THR A 228 -21.10 -17.11 1.20
N THR A 229 -22.30 -17.03 1.76
CA THR A 229 -22.51 -16.84 3.21
C THR A 229 -22.06 -18.07 4.02
N GLN A 230 -22.30 -19.29 3.51
CA GLN A 230 -21.78 -20.50 4.15
C GLN A 230 -20.25 -20.54 4.13
N LEU A 231 -19.63 -20.22 2.99
CA LEU A 231 -18.17 -20.14 2.85
C LEU A 231 -17.57 -19.08 3.79
N PHE A 232 -18.24 -17.93 3.94
CA PHE A 232 -17.85 -16.89 4.88
C PHE A 232 -17.87 -17.39 6.33
N LYS A 233 -18.95 -18.09 6.74
CA LYS A 233 -19.07 -18.66 8.09
C LYS A 233 -18.00 -19.73 8.35
N LEU A 234 -17.80 -20.65 7.42
CA LEU A 234 -16.77 -21.68 7.54
C LEU A 234 -15.38 -21.05 7.74
N LYS A 235 -15.03 -20.05 6.92
CA LYS A 235 -13.74 -19.35 7.05
C LYS A 235 -13.60 -18.67 8.41
N HIS A 236 -14.67 -18.09 8.95
CA HIS A 236 -14.67 -17.48 10.28
C HIS A 236 -14.61 -18.51 11.43
N GLU A 237 -15.32 -19.63 11.33
CA GLU A 237 -15.28 -20.72 12.31
C GLU A 237 -13.89 -21.37 12.39
N PHE A 238 -13.17 -21.48 11.26
CA PHE A 238 -11.76 -21.89 11.25
C PHE A 238 -10.84 -20.87 11.95
N THR A 239 -11.15 -19.57 11.89
CA THR A 239 -10.37 -18.54 12.60
C THR A 239 -10.76 -18.41 14.09
N ASP A 240 -11.99 -18.74 14.47
CA ASP A 240 -12.47 -18.69 15.86
C ASP A 240 -12.16 -19.97 16.66
N ASN A 241 -12.02 -21.13 16.00
CA ASN A 241 -11.53 -22.35 16.66
C ASN A 241 -10.04 -22.31 17.03
N SER A 242 -9.33 -21.25 16.66
CA SER A 242 -8.04 -20.87 17.23
C SER A 242 -8.19 -19.90 18.42
N GLN A 243 -9.06 -20.20 19.39
CA GLN A 243 -9.11 -19.45 20.65
C GLN A 243 -8.16 -20.00 21.74
N PRO A 244 -7.59 -19.10 22.57
CA PRO A 244 -6.51 -19.40 23.50
C PRO A 244 -7.03 -20.11 24.76
N LYS A 245 -6.26 -21.11 25.23
CA LYS A 245 -6.54 -21.82 26.48
C LYS A 245 -6.79 -20.83 27.62
N GLN A 246 -7.98 -20.88 28.22
CA GLN A 246 -8.32 -20.21 29.48
C GLN A 246 -7.25 -20.52 30.53
N ARG A 247 -6.51 -19.51 30.98
CA ARG A 247 -5.72 -19.62 32.21
C ARG A 247 -6.69 -19.66 33.38
N LYS A 248 -6.71 -20.78 34.11
CA LYS A 248 -7.41 -20.87 35.40
C LYS A 248 -6.82 -19.81 36.34
N LYS A 249 -7.67 -18.93 36.86
CA LYS A 249 -7.33 -17.96 37.90
C LYS A 249 -6.99 -18.75 39.17
N ILE A 250 -5.74 -18.68 39.61
CA ILE A 250 -5.34 -19.13 40.95
C ILE A 250 -5.70 -17.97 41.88
N GLU A 251 -6.56 -18.26 42.85
CA GLU A 251 -7.00 -17.31 43.88
C GLU A 251 -5.95 -17.32 44.99
N ILE A 252 -5.26 -16.19 45.19
CA ILE A 252 -4.36 -15.97 46.32
C ILE A 252 -5.22 -15.35 47.43
N GLN A 253 -5.33 -16.06 48.55
CA GLN A 253 -5.95 -15.58 49.78
C GLN A 253 -4.99 -14.57 50.43
N GLU A 254 -5.35 -13.28 50.41
CA GLU A 254 -4.78 -12.31 51.34
C GLU A 254 -5.67 -12.25 52.59
N VAL A 255 -5.01 -12.40 53.74
CA VAL A 255 -5.62 -12.37 55.07
C VAL A 255 -5.84 -10.91 55.50
N ASN A 256 -7.05 -10.68 56.01
CA ASN A 256 -7.64 -9.46 56.56
C ASN A 256 -6.72 -8.51 57.34
N GLU A 257 -7.03 -7.22 57.24
CA GLU A 257 -7.58 -6.37 58.32
C GLU A 257 -8.36 -5.22 57.63
N HIS A 258 -9.70 -5.27 57.59
CA HIS A 258 -10.67 -4.52 58.43
C HIS A 258 -10.44 -2.98 58.37
N GLU A 259 -11.38 -2.11 58.00
CA GLU A 259 -12.82 -1.96 58.32
C GLU A 259 -13.54 -1.19 57.16
N GLU A 260 -14.67 -1.69 56.65
CA GLU A 260 -16.07 -1.22 56.90
C GLU A 260 -16.38 0.21 56.38
N ASP A 261 -17.13 0.32 55.27
CA ASP A 261 -18.57 0.61 55.32
C ASP A 261 -19.21 0.74 53.92
N ASP A 262 -20.23 -0.11 53.70
CA ASP A 262 -21.54 0.12 53.06
C ASP A 262 -21.65 0.68 51.63
N ALA A 263 -22.09 -0.17 50.66
CA ALA A 263 -23.49 -0.32 50.20
C ALA A 263 -23.86 0.76 49.15
N GLU A 264 -24.28 0.50 47.91
CA GLU A 264 -25.31 -0.41 47.45
C GLU A 264 -25.31 -0.44 45.89
N THR A 265 -25.61 -1.62 45.34
CA THR A 265 -26.47 -1.88 44.17
C THR A 265 -26.10 -1.43 42.74
N CYS A 266 -25.96 -2.49 41.93
CA CYS A 266 -25.92 -2.62 40.48
C CYS A 266 -27.14 -2.04 39.74
N SER A 267 -26.95 -1.42 38.57
CA SER A 267 -27.72 -1.77 37.34
C SER A 267 -27.34 -0.88 36.16
N SER A 268 -27.14 -1.55 35.02
CA SER A 268 -26.94 -1.00 33.69
C SER A 268 -28.07 -0.07 33.24
N ARG A 269 -27.74 0.93 32.40
CA ARG A 269 -28.49 1.22 31.17
C ARG A 269 -27.79 2.20 30.24
N ASN A 270 -27.90 1.85 28.95
CA ASN A 270 -27.53 2.59 27.75
C ASN A 270 -28.09 4.02 27.72
N ALA A 271 -27.39 4.94 27.05
CA ALA A 271 -27.86 5.58 25.80
C ALA A 271 -27.03 6.83 25.41
N ALA A 272 -26.83 6.96 24.09
CA ALA A 272 -26.80 8.18 23.29
C ALA A 272 -25.77 9.27 23.65
N ILE A 273 -24.76 9.51 22.80
CA ILE A 273 -24.85 10.37 21.61
C ILE A 273 -25.53 11.70 21.92
N ASN A 274 -24.72 12.76 22.02
CA ASN A 274 -24.97 13.96 21.25
C ASN A 274 -23.69 14.76 20.97
N HIS A 275 -23.56 15.07 19.70
CA HIS A 275 -22.58 15.94 19.08
C HIS A 275 -22.61 17.36 19.65
N HIS A 276 -21.44 18.00 19.72
CA HIS A 276 -21.33 19.40 19.30
C HIS A 276 -20.06 19.62 18.46
N ASN A 277 -20.30 20.26 17.31
CA ASN A 277 -19.35 20.73 16.31
C ASN A 277 -18.29 21.68 16.88
N ALA A 278 -17.08 21.60 16.33
CA ALA A 278 -16.28 22.78 16.03
C ALA A 278 -15.45 22.53 14.78
N LYS A 279 -15.78 23.27 13.71
CA LYS A 279 -14.90 23.54 12.57
C LYS A 279 -13.74 24.37 13.06
N GLU A 280 -12.51 24.06 12.65
CA GLU A 280 -11.47 25.05 12.45
C GLU A 280 -10.60 24.61 11.25
N GLU A 281 -10.73 25.36 10.16
CA GLU A 281 -9.74 25.44 9.09
C GLU A 281 -8.56 26.27 9.60
N PHE A 282 -7.33 25.79 9.42
CA PHE A 282 -6.19 26.66 9.16
C PHE A 282 -5.17 25.89 8.32
N GLY A 283 -5.06 26.27 7.05
CA GLY A 283 -3.83 26.04 6.30
C GLY A 283 -2.75 27.00 6.79
N VAL A 284 -1.49 26.64 6.53
CA VAL A 284 -0.47 27.48 5.88
C VAL A 284 0.93 26.89 6.11
N THR A 285 1.61 26.64 4.98
CA THR A 285 3.07 26.60 4.72
C THR A 285 4.00 25.61 5.44
N MET A 286 4.67 24.80 4.63
CA MET A 286 6.07 24.44 4.84
C MET A 286 6.97 25.68 4.77
N PRO A 287 8.06 25.69 5.57
CA PRO A 287 9.35 26.12 5.07
C PRO A 287 10.41 25.02 5.19
N LEU A 288 11.32 25.02 4.22
CA LEU A 288 12.59 24.30 4.21
C LEU A 288 13.52 24.81 5.34
N ASN A 289 14.37 23.90 5.84
CA ASN A 289 15.61 24.12 6.62
C ASN A 289 15.51 24.63 8.06
N SER A 290 15.50 23.68 9.01
CA SER A 290 16.45 23.61 10.14
C SER A 290 16.13 22.35 10.95
N SER A 291 17.11 21.76 11.63
CA SER A 291 17.00 20.55 12.43
C SER A 291 15.82 20.54 13.40
N GLU A 292 14.65 20.07 12.97
CA GLU A 292 13.51 19.84 13.83
C GLU A 292 13.50 18.38 14.28
N LYS A 293 13.72 18.21 15.59
CA LYS A 293 13.69 16.93 16.29
C LYS A 293 12.31 16.27 16.08
N LEU A 294 12.29 15.03 15.60
CA LEU A 294 11.04 14.28 15.41
C LEU A 294 10.32 14.13 16.76
N ILE A 295 9.13 14.72 16.90
CA ILE A 295 8.29 14.53 18.08
C ILE A 295 7.64 13.15 17.98
N ILE A 296 8.13 12.19 18.77
CA ILE A 296 7.59 10.83 18.80
C ILE A 296 6.53 10.72 19.90
N SER A 297 5.33 10.30 19.52
CA SER A 297 4.26 9.93 20.46
C SER A 297 4.31 8.43 20.78
N LYS A 298 3.89 8.03 21.99
CA LYS A 298 3.78 6.61 22.37
C LYS A 298 2.83 5.88 21.40
N PRO A 299 3.30 4.85 20.68
CA PRO A 299 2.46 4.14 19.72
C PRO A 299 1.41 3.30 20.45
N SER A 300 0.15 3.41 20.02
CA SER A 300 -0.98 2.68 20.61
C SER A 300 -1.22 1.32 19.93
N ASN A 301 -0.74 1.17 18.69
CA ASN A 301 -0.94 -0.03 17.88
C ASN A 301 0.28 -0.31 16.96
N ALA A 302 0.35 -1.52 16.40
CA ALA A 302 1.44 -1.96 15.52
C ALA A 302 1.52 -1.16 14.20
N TYR A 303 0.42 -0.58 13.74
CA TYR A 303 0.39 0.23 12.52
C TYR A 303 1.09 1.58 12.74
N GLU A 304 0.76 2.29 13.82
CA GLU A 304 1.39 3.53 14.27
C GLU A 304 2.88 3.32 14.54
N PHE A 305 3.24 2.27 15.29
CA PHE A 305 4.63 1.90 15.52
C PHE A 305 5.37 1.72 14.18
N GLY A 306 4.74 1.02 13.24
CA GLY A 306 5.26 0.80 11.89
C GLY A 306 5.43 2.08 11.05
N GLN A 307 4.60 3.11 11.25
CA GLN A 307 4.77 4.39 10.57
C GLN A 307 5.94 5.18 11.15
N ILE A 308 6.02 5.26 12.48
CA ILE A 308 7.09 5.97 13.18
C ILE A 308 8.45 5.35 12.83
N ILE A 309 8.58 4.02 12.90
CA ILE A 309 9.85 3.35 12.62
C ILE A 309 10.31 3.55 11.17
N ASN A 310 9.37 3.62 10.22
CA ASN A 310 9.70 3.88 8.81
C ASN A 310 10.22 5.30 8.61
N VAL A 311 9.63 6.29 9.28
CA VAL A 311 10.10 7.69 9.25
C VAL A 311 11.49 7.80 9.89
N VAL A 312 11.68 7.15 11.05
CA VAL A 312 12.97 7.12 11.76
C VAL A 312 14.05 6.45 10.92
N ASN A 313 13.74 5.32 10.26
CA ASN A 313 14.66 4.62 9.37
C ASN A 313 14.99 5.45 8.11
N ALA A 314 14.00 6.14 7.53
CA ALA A 314 14.22 7.01 6.37
C ALA A 314 15.17 8.19 6.68
N ASN A 315 15.05 8.76 7.88
CA ASN A 315 15.89 9.87 8.34
C ASN A 315 17.21 9.41 8.99
N LYS A 316 17.37 8.09 9.22
CA LYS A 316 18.46 7.49 10.01
C LYS A 316 18.69 8.19 11.36
N ASP A 317 17.61 8.62 12.00
CA ASP A 317 17.67 9.38 13.25
C ASP A 317 17.78 8.42 14.45
N ILE A 318 19.01 8.20 14.90
CA ILE A 318 19.34 7.31 16.01
C ILE A 318 18.74 7.82 17.33
N ALA A 319 18.68 9.15 17.52
CA ALA A 319 18.16 9.75 18.75
C ALA A 319 16.63 9.56 18.85
N ALA A 320 15.93 9.75 17.74
CA ALA A 320 14.50 9.47 17.64
C ALA A 320 14.21 7.97 17.87
N CYS A 321 15.02 7.08 17.30
CA CYS A 321 14.90 5.64 17.54
C CYS A 321 15.10 5.27 19.02
N ALA A 322 16.04 5.92 19.70
CA ALA A 322 16.30 5.73 21.12
C ALA A 322 15.10 6.21 21.97
N GLU A 323 14.52 7.37 21.67
CA GLU A 323 13.32 7.87 22.34
C GLU A 323 12.12 6.93 22.15
N LEU A 324 11.94 6.37 20.95
CA LEU A 324 10.91 5.38 20.68
C LEU A 324 11.10 4.11 21.51
N LEU A 325 12.31 3.57 21.57
CA LEU A 325 12.61 2.37 22.38
C LEU A 325 12.43 2.64 23.88
N ALA A 326 12.68 3.86 24.34
CA ALA A 326 12.46 4.22 25.74
C ALA A 326 10.97 4.32 26.11
N MET A 327 10.10 4.65 25.15
CA MET A 327 8.65 4.74 25.36
C MET A 327 7.92 3.39 25.27
N VAL A 328 8.54 2.40 24.63
CA VAL A 328 7.95 1.09 24.35
C VAL A 328 8.48 0.05 25.33
N GLU A 329 7.58 -0.66 26.00
CA GLU A 329 7.99 -1.76 26.87
C GLU A 329 8.63 -2.87 26.03
N PRO A 330 9.78 -3.44 26.45
CA PRO A 330 10.46 -4.50 25.69
C PRO A 330 9.56 -5.68 25.32
N LYS A 331 8.56 -6.00 26.17
CA LYS A 331 7.60 -7.09 26.00
C LYS A 331 6.64 -6.89 24.83
N ASP A 332 6.30 -5.64 24.52
CA ASP A 332 5.34 -5.29 23.47
C ASP A 332 6.01 -5.17 22.10
N LEU A 333 7.34 -5.03 22.08
CA LEU A 333 8.14 -4.87 20.86
C LEU A 333 7.89 -5.96 19.81
N PRO A 334 7.76 -7.27 20.14
CA PRO A 334 7.44 -8.30 19.16
C PRO A 334 6.06 -8.15 18.52
N VAL A 335 5.07 -7.72 19.30
CA VAL A 335 3.69 -7.52 18.82
C VAL A 335 3.62 -6.27 17.93
N LEU A 336 4.31 -5.20 18.32
CA LEU A 336 4.36 -3.94 17.58
C LEU A 336 5.12 -4.06 16.26
N LEU A 337 6.20 -4.85 16.24
CA LEU A 337 6.96 -5.10 15.02
C LEU A 337 6.22 -6.02 14.05
N SER A 338 5.46 -7.02 14.55
CA SER A 338 4.76 -8.00 13.71
C SER A 338 5.69 -8.53 12.60
N ASN A 339 5.36 -8.27 11.32
CA ASN A 339 6.15 -8.65 10.14
C ASN A 339 7.06 -7.55 9.58
N LYS A 340 7.23 -6.44 10.28
CA LYS A 340 7.98 -5.25 9.81
C LYS A 340 9.47 -5.25 10.20
N LEU A 341 9.98 -6.28 10.86
CA LEU A 341 11.40 -6.35 11.16
C LEU A 341 12.20 -6.68 9.90
N GLU A 342 12.93 -5.68 9.40
CA GLU A 342 13.86 -5.75 8.27
C GLU A 342 15.30 -5.47 8.74
N VAL A 343 16.28 -5.72 7.87
CA VAL A 343 17.71 -5.57 8.22
C VAL A 343 18.04 -4.12 8.63
N ASP A 344 17.59 -3.13 7.86
CA ASP A 344 17.86 -1.72 8.17
C ASP A 344 17.23 -1.27 9.51
N ILE A 345 16.00 -1.73 9.78
CA ILE A 345 15.28 -1.46 11.03
C ILE A 345 15.97 -2.15 12.22
N PHE A 346 16.47 -3.36 12.03
CA PHE A 346 17.25 -4.05 13.03
C PHE A 346 18.54 -3.27 13.35
N LEU A 347 19.27 -2.80 12.33
CA LEU A 347 20.53 -2.08 12.52
C LEU A 347 20.33 -0.74 13.23
N ILE A 348 19.29 0.02 12.90
CA ILE A 348 19.00 1.28 13.61
C ILE A 348 18.62 1.02 15.08
N PHE A 349 17.93 -0.09 15.40
CA PHE A 349 17.72 -0.48 16.81
C PHE A 349 19.02 -0.80 17.53
N ILE A 350 19.93 -1.54 16.90
CA ILE A 350 21.23 -1.86 17.52
C ILE A 350 22.03 -0.57 17.76
N GLN A 351 22.06 0.36 16.80
CA GLN A 351 22.72 1.65 16.95
C GLN A 351 22.08 2.51 18.04
N ALA A 352 20.74 2.51 18.15
CA ALA A 352 20.03 3.22 19.20
C ALA A 352 20.31 2.63 20.59
N LEU A 353 20.38 1.30 20.70
CA LEU A 353 20.74 0.60 21.94
C LEU A 353 22.22 0.78 22.33
N GLN A 354 23.09 1.04 21.36
CA GLN A 354 24.49 1.42 21.57
C GLN A 354 24.66 2.90 21.95
N SER A 355 23.63 3.74 21.80
CA SER A 355 23.73 5.16 22.12
C SER A 355 24.01 5.40 23.62
N ASP A 356 24.57 6.57 23.92
CA ASP A 356 24.99 6.95 25.29
C ASP A 356 23.85 6.87 26.32
N VAL A 357 22.60 7.06 25.88
CA VAL A 357 21.40 7.03 26.74
C VAL A 357 21.08 5.61 27.21
N PHE A 358 21.24 4.62 26.34
CA PHE A 358 20.97 3.22 26.64
C PHE A 358 22.16 2.51 27.27
N SER A 359 23.39 2.97 27.00
CA SER A 359 24.60 2.51 27.69
C SER A 359 24.53 2.71 29.21
N GLN A 360 23.71 3.65 29.70
CA GLN A 360 23.46 3.87 31.12
C GLN A 360 22.46 2.87 31.75
N ASN A 361 21.64 2.17 30.94
CA ASN A 361 20.61 1.23 31.37
C ASN A 361 20.83 -0.19 30.81
N PRO A 362 21.88 -0.90 31.25
CA PRO A 362 22.28 -2.22 30.74
C PRO A 362 21.16 -3.28 30.80
N THR A 363 20.33 -3.23 31.84
CA THR A 363 19.18 -4.13 32.03
C THR A 363 18.12 -3.96 30.93
N LEU A 364 17.80 -2.71 30.58
CA LEU A 364 16.79 -2.41 29.57
C LEU A 364 17.29 -2.80 28.17
N VAL A 365 18.57 -2.56 27.89
CA VAL A 365 19.23 -3.01 26.65
C VAL A 365 19.14 -4.53 26.51
N TYR A 366 19.46 -5.28 27.57
CA TYR A 366 19.33 -6.73 27.57
C TYR A 366 17.89 -7.17 27.26
N GLN A 367 16.88 -6.56 27.90
CA GLN A 367 15.48 -6.90 27.67
C GLN A 367 15.05 -6.63 26.23
N HIS A 368 15.42 -5.48 25.64
CA HIS A 368 15.10 -5.20 24.24
C HIS A 368 15.77 -6.20 23.30
N LEU A 369 17.04 -6.55 23.49
CA LEU A 369 17.72 -7.58 22.69
C LEU A 369 17.06 -8.96 22.84
N PHE A 370 16.68 -9.32 24.07
CA PHE A 370 15.98 -10.57 24.34
C PHE A 370 14.64 -10.65 23.60
N TYR A 371 13.78 -9.64 23.71
CA TYR A 371 12.48 -9.66 23.03
C TYR A 371 12.60 -9.50 21.52
N LEU A 372 13.61 -8.77 21.03
CA LEU A 372 13.91 -8.68 19.61
C LEU A 372 14.29 -10.05 19.03
N SER A 373 15.02 -10.89 19.78
CA SER A 373 15.31 -12.28 19.40
C SER A 373 14.06 -13.18 19.31
N LYS A 374 12.95 -12.78 19.94
CA LYS A 374 11.66 -13.50 19.94
C LYS A 374 10.72 -13.06 18.82
N THR A 375 11.07 -12.04 18.04
CA THR A 375 10.24 -11.57 16.92
C THR A 375 10.17 -12.62 15.81
N GLU A 376 9.03 -12.71 15.10
CA GLU A 376 8.80 -13.74 14.08
C GLU A 376 9.83 -13.72 12.95
N ARG A 377 10.19 -12.51 12.49
CA ARG A 377 11.17 -12.30 11.40
C ARG A 377 12.62 -12.25 11.86
N PHE A 378 12.92 -12.41 13.16
CA PHE A 378 14.30 -12.38 13.67
C PHE A 378 15.21 -13.39 12.95
N LYS A 379 14.73 -14.62 12.75
CA LYS A 379 15.51 -15.67 12.06
C LYS A 379 15.87 -15.28 10.63
N VAL A 380 14.96 -14.61 9.93
CA VAL A 380 15.17 -14.14 8.55
C VAL A 380 16.17 -13.00 8.52
N VAL A 381 16.01 -12.01 9.41
CA VAL A 381 16.98 -10.90 9.52
C VAL A 381 18.36 -11.43 9.88
N ARG A 382 18.45 -12.37 10.82
CA ARG A 382 19.70 -13.03 11.19
C ARG A 382 20.40 -13.68 9.99
N THR A 383 19.66 -14.35 9.09
CA THR A 383 20.24 -14.95 7.89
C THR A 383 20.69 -13.95 6.83
N LEU A 384 20.18 -12.71 6.87
CA LEU A 384 20.48 -11.68 5.89
C LEU A 384 21.58 -10.72 6.35
N LEU A 385 21.94 -10.73 7.64
CA LEU A 385 23.01 -9.90 8.19
C LEU A 385 24.38 -10.30 7.62
N GLY A 386 25.08 -9.33 7.04
CA GLY A 386 26.44 -9.50 6.56
C GLY A 386 27.48 -9.51 7.69
N LYS A 387 28.69 -10.00 7.42
CA LYS A 387 29.80 -10.04 8.40
C LYS A 387 30.11 -8.67 9.02
N ASN A 388 30.01 -7.60 8.22
CA ASN A 388 30.29 -6.22 8.67
C ASN A 388 29.19 -5.65 9.58
N GLU A 389 27.96 -6.19 9.47
CA GLU A 389 26.78 -5.73 10.20
C GLU A 389 26.62 -6.46 11.54
N THR A 390 27.35 -7.57 11.73
CA THR A 390 27.39 -8.29 13.01
C THR A 390 28.36 -7.69 14.03
N GLU A 391 29.31 -6.87 13.59
CA GLU A 391 30.32 -6.27 14.47
C GLU A 391 29.69 -5.35 15.53
N PRO A 392 28.72 -4.44 15.22
CA PRO A 392 28.02 -3.66 16.23
C PRO A 392 27.27 -4.53 17.24
N VAL A 393 26.60 -5.60 16.78
CA VAL A 393 25.86 -6.51 17.67
C VAL A 393 26.82 -7.19 18.65
N GLN A 394 27.98 -7.65 18.17
CA GLN A 394 29.00 -8.28 19.00
C GLN A 394 29.61 -7.30 20.00
N GLN A 395 29.89 -6.06 19.59
CA GLN A 395 30.39 -5.00 20.47
C GLN A 395 29.37 -4.66 21.57
N LEU A 396 28.08 -4.58 21.25
CA LEU A 396 27.02 -4.32 22.23
C LEU A 396 26.91 -5.47 23.25
N LEU A 397 26.93 -6.73 22.79
CA LEU A 397 26.90 -7.90 23.67
C LEU A 397 28.16 -8.01 24.55
N ALA A 398 29.33 -7.64 24.02
CA ALA A 398 30.58 -7.60 24.79
C ALA A 398 30.53 -6.52 25.88
N SER A 399 30.01 -5.33 25.57
CA SER A 399 29.78 -4.28 26.56
C SER A 399 28.85 -4.73 27.68
N LEU A 400 27.78 -5.46 27.37
CA LEU A 400 26.87 -6.02 28.38
C LEU A 400 27.51 -7.09 29.25
N SER A 401 28.46 -7.88 28.70
CA SER A 401 29.17 -8.92 29.46
C SER A 401 30.09 -8.36 30.56
N ASN A 402 30.56 -7.13 30.37
CA ASN A 402 31.43 -6.44 31.33
C ASN A 402 30.64 -5.79 32.49
N VAL A 403 29.32 -5.66 32.35
CA VAL A 403 28.47 -5.01 33.35
C VAL A 403 27.78 -6.08 34.21
N GLN A 404 28.26 -6.26 35.43
CA GLN A 404 27.60 -7.16 36.40
C GLN A 404 26.29 -6.54 36.88
N ASN A 405 25.15 -7.18 36.57
CA ASN A 405 23.83 -6.80 37.07
C ASN A 405 23.07 -7.99 37.64
N GLN A 406 22.19 -7.73 38.60
CA GLN A 406 21.43 -8.76 39.33
C GLN A 406 20.26 -9.37 38.53
N GLN A 407 19.88 -8.81 37.38
CA GLN A 407 18.65 -9.19 36.64
C GLN A 407 18.84 -10.17 35.47
N PHE A 408 20.07 -10.43 35.01
CA PHE A 408 20.34 -11.42 33.98
C PHE A 408 21.62 -12.20 34.34
N SER A 409 21.59 -13.53 34.22
CA SER A 409 22.76 -14.35 34.51
C SER A 409 23.73 -14.36 33.33
N LEU A 410 25.02 -14.65 33.59
CA LEU A 410 26.00 -14.86 32.52
C LEU A 410 25.56 -15.96 31.53
N ASN A 411 24.84 -16.98 32.02
CA ASN A 411 24.29 -18.05 31.21
C ASN A 411 23.15 -17.59 30.28
N ASP A 412 22.35 -16.60 30.71
CA ASP A 412 21.31 -16.00 29.88
C ASP A 412 21.91 -15.13 28.78
N LEU A 413 23.01 -14.43 29.09
CA LEU A 413 23.76 -13.65 28.11
C LEU A 413 24.46 -14.56 27.09
N GLU A 414 25.02 -15.70 27.51
CA GLU A 414 25.56 -16.70 26.59
C GLU A 414 24.48 -17.33 25.69
N SER A 415 23.30 -17.59 26.25
CA SER A 415 22.15 -18.09 25.49
C SER A 415 21.66 -17.05 24.47
N LEU A 416 21.64 -15.78 24.86
CA LEU A 416 21.33 -14.67 23.97
C LEU A 416 22.39 -14.56 22.88
N LYS A 417 23.68 -14.59 23.24
CA LYS A 417 24.78 -14.57 22.28
C LYS A 417 24.64 -15.69 21.25
N LYS A 418 24.36 -16.93 21.66
CA LYS A 418 24.06 -18.07 20.76
C LYS A 418 22.87 -17.82 19.83
N SER A 419 21.87 -17.07 20.27
CA SER A 419 20.71 -16.73 19.42
C SER A 419 21.07 -15.73 18.31
N PHE A 420 22.01 -14.82 18.59
CA PHE A 420 22.56 -13.83 17.65
C PHE A 420 23.79 -14.34 16.89
N GLU A 421 24.41 -15.43 17.33
CA GLU A 421 25.49 -16.13 16.62
C GLU A 421 24.96 -16.71 15.29
N LEU A 422 25.74 -16.44 14.24
CA LEU A 422 25.56 -16.89 12.85
C LEU A 422 25.91 -18.37 12.70
#